data_AF-A0A1S9TTC6-F1
#
_entry.id   AF-A0A1S9TTC6-F1
#
_cell.length_a   1.000
_cell.length_b   1.000
_cell.length_c   1.000
_cell.angle_alpha   90.00
_cell.angle_beta   90.00
_cell.angle_gamma   90.00
#
_symmetry.space_group_name_H-M   'P 1'
#
loop_
_entity.id
_entity.type
_entity.pdbx_description
1 polymer ?
#
loop_
_entity_poly.entity_id
_entity_poly.type
_entity_poly.pdbx_seq_one_letter_code
_entity_poly.pdbx_strand_id
1 'polypeptide(L)'
;MKFSKKSTVDSSIVGKRVVSKVNDLRFYHASSWYDKYVAGSVDAGLGFIIDAKISVNDSYQYKVHNSHGQVFYITAIDTYVNVR
;
A
#
# COMPACT_ATOMS: atom_id res chain seq x y z
N MET A 1 -15.51 2.24 -24.92
CA MET A 1 -14.24 1.50 -24.91
C MET A 1 -14.03 0.95 -23.50
N LYS A 2 -13.99 -0.39 -23.36
CA LYS A 2 -13.84 -1.13 -22.10
C LYS A 2 -12.41 -1.02 -21.60
N PHE A 3 -12.21 -0.67 -20.33
CA PHE A 3 -11.10 -1.21 -19.49
C PHE A 3 -11.44 -1.05 -17.99
N SER A 4 -12.46 -1.76 -17.50
CA SER A 4 -12.56 -2.06 -16.07
C SER A 4 -11.80 -3.36 -15.82
N LYS A 5 -10.46 -3.30 -15.84
CA LYS A 5 -9.65 -4.38 -15.28
C LYS A 5 -9.79 -4.27 -13.77
N LYS A 6 -10.89 -4.84 -13.24
CA LYS A 6 -11.03 -5.17 -11.84
C LYS A 6 -9.93 -6.17 -11.56
N SER A 7 -8.76 -5.68 -11.19
CA SER A 7 -7.66 -6.51 -10.72
C SER A 7 -8.25 -7.29 -9.58
N THR A 8 -8.50 -8.58 -9.81
CA THR A 8 -8.62 -9.57 -8.76
C THR A 8 -7.43 -9.26 -7.87
N VAL A 9 -7.68 -8.67 -6.71
CA VAL A 9 -6.73 -8.67 -5.62
C VAL A 9 -6.32 -10.12 -5.54
N ASP A 10 -5.09 -10.40 -5.94
CA ASP A 10 -4.54 -11.74 -5.89
C ASP A 10 -4.76 -12.17 -4.44
N SER A 11 -5.70 -13.06 -4.18
CA SER A 11 -6.08 -13.42 -2.80
C SER A 11 -4.85 -13.88 -2.01
N SER A 12 -3.82 -14.30 -2.75
CA SER A 12 -2.47 -14.63 -2.32
C SER A 12 -1.68 -13.52 -1.63
N ILE A 13 -2.08 -12.24 -1.64
CA ILE A 13 -1.34 -11.16 -0.97
C ILE A 13 -1.98 -10.68 0.34
N VAL A 14 -3.25 -10.99 0.60
CA VAL A 14 -3.91 -10.57 1.84
C VAL A 14 -3.27 -11.31 3.02
N GLY A 15 -2.97 -10.60 4.10
CA GLY A 15 -2.26 -11.13 5.27
C GLY A 15 -0.74 -11.19 5.11
N LYS A 16 -0.19 -10.97 3.90
CA LYS A 16 1.25 -10.84 3.70
C LYS A 16 1.76 -9.49 4.20
N ARG A 17 3.07 -9.41 4.42
CA ARG A 17 3.72 -8.18 4.86
C ARG A 17 4.28 -7.43 3.65
N VAL A 18 3.79 -6.21 3.43
CA VAL A 18 4.47 -5.26 2.56
C VAL A 18 5.63 -4.61 3.33
N VAL A 19 6.81 -4.62 2.74
CA VAL A 19 8.06 -4.11 3.34
C VAL A 19 8.65 -3.05 2.44
N SER A 20 9.05 -1.91 3.00
CA SER A 20 9.71 -0.85 2.24
C SER A 20 11.11 -1.29 1.78
N LYS A 21 11.44 -0.96 0.52
CA LYS A 21 12.78 -1.09 -0.06
C LYS A 21 13.63 0.17 0.16
N VAL A 22 13.00 1.29 0.52
CA VAL A 22 13.64 2.62 0.64
C VAL A 22 13.37 3.25 2.00
N ASN A 23 14.21 4.19 2.41
CA ASN A 23 13.94 5.01 3.58
C ASN A 23 12.90 6.08 3.27
N ASP A 24 12.25 6.58 4.31
CA ASP A 24 11.26 7.66 4.22
C ASP A 24 10.09 7.41 3.25
N LEU A 25 9.69 6.15 3.05
CA LEU A 25 8.57 5.82 2.17
C LEU A 25 7.25 6.28 2.79
N ARG A 26 6.56 7.21 2.12
CA ARG A 26 5.29 7.77 2.63
C ARG A 26 4.16 6.74 2.66
N PHE A 27 3.36 6.81 3.72
CA PHE A 27 2.05 6.17 3.81
C PHE A 27 0.98 7.20 4.20
N TYR A 28 -0.29 6.87 3.94
CA TYR A 28 -1.38 7.84 3.90
C TYR A 28 -2.58 7.40 4.77
N HIS A 29 -3.33 8.38 5.27
CA HIS A 29 -4.61 8.16 5.99
C HIS A 29 -5.79 7.84 5.07
N ALA A 30 -5.68 8.15 3.78
CA ALA A 30 -6.71 7.88 2.78
C ALA A 30 -6.08 7.28 1.52
N SER A 31 -6.90 6.59 0.72
CA SER A 31 -6.49 6.06 -0.58
C SER A 31 -6.25 7.21 -1.57
N SER A 32 -5.10 7.84 -1.47
CA SER A 32 -4.76 9.08 -2.14
C SER A 32 -3.25 9.28 -2.23
N TRP A 33 -2.83 10.19 -3.11
CA TRP A 33 -1.45 10.64 -3.25
C TRP A 33 -1.25 12.11 -2.84
N TYR A 34 -2.29 12.78 -2.33
CA TYR A 34 -2.20 14.18 -1.92
C TYR A 34 -1.45 14.32 -0.59
N ASP A 35 -0.56 15.32 -0.50
CA ASP A 35 0.25 15.59 0.69
C ASP A 35 -0.59 15.80 1.96
N LYS A 36 -1.80 16.36 1.84
CA LYS A 36 -2.72 16.55 2.97
C LYS A 36 -3.17 15.25 3.65
N TYR A 37 -2.98 14.10 3.00
CA TYR A 37 -3.31 12.78 3.55
C TYR A 37 -2.08 11.98 3.98
N VAL A 38 -0.87 12.55 3.94
CA VAL A 38 0.32 11.86 4.45
C VAL A 38 0.15 11.63 5.95
N ALA A 39 0.26 10.37 6.36
CA ALA A 39 0.17 9.93 7.74
C ALA A 39 1.56 9.81 8.39
N GLY A 40 2.58 9.58 7.58
CA GLY A 40 3.97 9.46 8.02
C GLY A 40 4.85 8.82 6.95
N SER A 41 6.05 8.42 7.36
CA SER A 41 7.00 7.66 6.54
C SER A 41 7.46 6.38 7.23
N VAL A 42 7.88 5.40 6.44
CA VAL A 42 8.42 4.13 6.91
C VAL A 42 9.76 3.84 6.25
N ASP A 43 10.73 3.41 7.05
CA ASP A 43 12.08 3.12 6.56
C ASP A 43 12.23 1.74 5.93
N ALA A 44 13.35 1.54 5.23
CA ALA A 44 13.65 0.28 4.57
C ALA A 44 13.65 -0.88 5.58
N GLY A 45 13.06 -2.01 5.20
CA GLY A 45 12.92 -3.20 6.05
C GLY A 45 11.74 -3.17 7.03
N LEU A 46 11.13 -2.00 7.25
CA LEU A 46 9.88 -1.85 8.01
C LEU A 46 8.67 -1.98 7.08
N GLY A 47 7.49 -2.23 7.66
CA GLY A 47 6.35 -2.65 6.86
C GLY A 47 5.08 -2.96 7.64
N PHE A 48 4.02 -3.27 6.89
CA PHE A 48 2.64 -3.43 7.37
C PHE A 48 2.00 -4.71 6.83
N ILE A 49 0.90 -5.15 7.41
CA ILE A 49 0.11 -6.28 6.91
C ILE A 49 -0.89 -5.78 5.86
N ILE A 50 -0.98 -6.48 4.74
CA ILE A 50 -1.86 -6.12 3.63
C ILE A 50 -3.28 -6.61 3.88
N ASP A 51 -4.24 -5.70 3.85
CA ASP A 51 -5.68 -6.03 3.86
C ASP A 51 -6.24 -6.16 2.45
N ALA A 52 -5.78 -5.32 1.53
CA ALA A 52 -6.24 -5.29 0.15
C ALA A 52 -5.27 -4.53 -0.76
N LYS A 53 -5.33 -4.80 -2.06
CA LYS A 53 -4.80 -3.93 -3.12
C LYS A 53 -5.95 -3.14 -3.73
N ILE A 54 -5.78 -1.83 -3.85
CA ILE A 54 -6.80 -0.93 -4.37
C ILE A 54 -6.24 -0.09 -5.52
N SER A 55 -7.08 0.25 -6.49
CA SER A 55 -6.75 1.22 -7.54
C SER A 55 -6.98 2.63 -7.04
N VAL A 56 -5.99 3.50 -7.17
CA VAL A 56 -6.06 4.92 -6.85
C VAL A 56 -5.57 5.70 -8.07
N ASN A 57 -6.51 6.26 -8.83
CA ASN A 57 -6.29 6.80 -10.17
C ASN A 57 -5.65 5.73 -11.08
N ASP A 58 -4.54 6.06 -11.75
CA ASP A 58 -3.82 5.19 -12.68
C ASP A 58 -2.77 4.28 -12.01
N SER A 59 -2.82 4.13 -10.68
CA SER A 59 -1.84 3.35 -9.90
C SER A 59 -2.50 2.55 -8.78
N TYR A 60 -1.71 1.74 -8.07
CA TYR A 60 -2.19 0.89 -7.00
C TYR A 60 -1.58 1.26 -5.65
N GLN A 61 -2.40 1.14 -4.61
CA GLN A 61 -1.98 1.15 -3.22
C GLN A 61 -2.36 -0.16 -2.53
N TYR A 62 -1.64 -0.51 -1.48
CA TYR A 62 -2.10 -1.47 -0.50
C TYR A 62 -2.84 -0.74 0.61
N LYS A 63 -4.06 -1.18 0.93
CA LYS A 63 -4.67 -0.95 2.23
C LYS A 63 -3.97 -1.87 3.21
N VAL A 64 -3.43 -1.30 4.28
CA VAL A 64 -2.61 -2.02 5.25
C VAL A 64 -3.00 -1.68 6.67
N HIS A 65 -2.66 -2.53 7.62
CA HIS A 65 -2.73 -2.22 9.04
C HIS A 65 -1.40 -2.44 9.77
N ASN A 66 -1.17 -1.65 10.83
CA ASN A 66 -0.05 -1.83 11.74
C ASN A 66 -0.42 -2.77 12.91
N SER A 67 0.54 -3.06 13.80
CA SER A 67 0.33 -3.93 14.97
C SER A 67 -0.73 -3.43 15.97
N HIS A 68 -1.14 -2.16 15.87
CA HIS A 68 -2.19 -1.55 16.69
C HIS A 68 -3.56 -1.56 15.98
N GLY A 69 -3.67 -2.19 14.81
CA GLY A 69 -4.91 -2.26 14.03
C GLY A 69 -5.28 -0.96 13.30
N GLN A 70 -4.37 0.04 13.27
CA GLN A 70 -4.61 1.27 12.54
C GLN A 70 -4.40 1.05 11.05
N VAL A 71 -5.34 1.55 10.25
CA VAL A 71 -5.36 1.39 8.80
C VAL A 71 -4.68 2.55 8.10
N PHE A 72 -3.84 2.22 7.13
CA PHE A 72 -3.15 3.16 6.26
C PHE A 72 -3.13 2.68 4.81
N TYR A 73 -2.59 3.52 3.94
CA TYR A 73 -2.40 3.22 2.53
C TYR A 73 -0.95 3.47 2.13
N ILE A 74 -0.35 2.53 1.42
CA ILE A 74 1.05 2.61 0.96
C ILE A 74 1.14 2.20 -0.50
N THR A 75 2.15 2.67 -1.22
CA THR A 75 2.33 2.32 -2.64
C THR A 75 2.44 0.80 -2.85
N ALA A 76 1.83 0.30 -3.93
CA ALA A 76 1.97 -1.09 -4.37
C ALA A 76 2.95 -1.23 -5.55
N ILE A 77 3.77 -0.21 -5.81
CA ILE A 77 4.80 -0.23 -6.86
C ILE A 77 6.00 -1.02 -6.36
N ASP A 78 6.33 -2.11 -7.06
CA ASP A 78 7.43 -3.01 -6.68
C ASP A 78 8.77 -2.28 -6.55
N THR A 79 9.03 -1.21 -7.29
CA THR A 79 10.27 -0.41 -7.12
C THR A 79 10.51 0.05 -5.68
N TYR A 80 9.45 0.34 -4.92
CA TYR A 80 9.54 0.88 -3.57
C TYR A 80 9.21 -0.13 -2.47
N VAL A 81 8.50 -1.22 -2.80
CA VAL A 81 8.04 -2.19 -1.80
C VAL A 81 8.23 -3.63 -2.26
N ASN A 82 8.38 -4.53 -1.30
CA ASN A 82 8.35 -5.98 -1.52
C ASN A 82 7.21 -6.59 -0.70
N VAL A 83 6.51 -7.58 -1.25
CA VAL A 83 5.50 -8.37 -0.51
C VAL A 83 6.12 -9.70 -0.12
N ARG A 84 6.11 -10.02 1.18
CA ARG A 84 6.64 -11.28 1.73
C ARG A 84 5.56 -12.02 2.52
#